data_AF-A0A2B7YAY4-F1
#
_entry.id   AF-A0A2B7YAY4-F1
#
_cell.length_a   1.000
_cell.length_b   1.000
_cell.length_c   1.000
_cell.angle_alpha   90.00
_cell.angle_beta   90.00
_cell.angle_gamma   90.00
#
_symmetry.space_group_name_H-M   'P 1'
#
loop_
_entity.id
_entity.type
_entity.pdbx_description
1 polymer ?
#
loop_
_entity_poly.entity_id
_entity_poly.type
_entity_poly.pdbx_seq_one_letter_code
_entity_poly.pdbx_strand_id
1 'polypeptide(L)'
;MKKYFKIFILMLLVFSYSYSGVMPETDLAKRKLKGKVKSMVKTEYGYEKSGKIKFTSLVKTEFNENGYVERESFTRDGVEYKIVQYQFD
;
A
#
# COMPACT_ATOMS: atom_id res chain seq x y z
N MET A 1 -36.40 5.83 -26.75
CA MET A 1 -35.30 5.34 -25.89
C MET A 1 -34.25 6.41 -25.53
N LYS A 2 -33.89 7.36 -26.41
CA LYS A 2 -32.84 8.37 -26.13
C LYS A 2 -33.15 9.35 -24.97
N LYS A 3 -34.43 9.64 -24.69
CA LYS A 3 -34.85 10.62 -23.65
C LYS A 3 -34.56 10.15 -22.22
N TYR A 4 -34.77 8.86 -21.95
CA TYR A 4 -34.48 8.26 -20.63
C TYR A 4 -32.98 8.03 -20.40
N PHE A 5 -32.22 7.80 -21.48
CA PHE A 5 -30.77 7.64 -21.40
C PHE A 5 -30.06 8.91 -20.92
N LYS A 6 -30.54 10.10 -21.32
CA LYS A 6 -30.04 11.38 -20.81
C LYS A 6 -30.31 11.57 -19.32
N ILE A 7 -31.51 11.20 -18.85
CA ILE A 7 -31.87 11.30 -17.43
C ILE A 7 -31.03 10.33 -16.60
N PHE A 8 -30.78 9.12 -17.12
CA PHE A 8 -29.93 8.12 -16.49
C PHE A 8 -28.46 8.60 -16.37
N ILE A 9 -27.89 9.18 -17.43
CA ILE A 9 -26.54 9.77 -17.38
C ILE A 9 -26.48 10.94 -16.39
N LEU A 10 -27.49 11.81 -16.34
CA LEU A 10 -27.53 12.92 -15.39
C LEU A 10 -27.58 12.42 -13.93
N MET A 11 -28.34 11.35 -13.68
CA MET A 11 -28.42 10.72 -12.36
C MET A 11 -27.07 10.10 -11.94
N LEU A 12 -26.38 9.42 -12.86
CA LEU A 12 -25.02 8.91 -12.65
C LEU A 12 -24.01 10.03 -12.36
N LEU A 13 -24.14 11.17 -13.05
CA LEU A 13 -23.25 12.31 -12.86
C LEU A 13 -23.38 12.91 -11.46
N VAL A 14 -24.61 13.12 -10.99
CA VAL A 14 -24.89 13.62 -9.63
C VAL A 14 -24.41 12.61 -8.58
N PHE A 15 -24.63 11.32 -8.82
CA PHE A 15 -24.17 10.26 -7.93
C PHE A 15 -22.64 10.22 -7.79
N SER A 16 -21.90 10.38 -8.90
CA SER A 16 -20.43 10.40 -8.89
C SER A 16 -19.84 11.62 -8.14
N TYR A 17 -20.49 12.78 -8.26
CA TYR A 17 -20.10 13.99 -7.53
C TYR A 17 -20.29 13.83 -6.01
N SER A 18 -21.38 13.22 -5.57
CA SER A 18 -21.61 12.95 -4.15
C SER A 18 -20.60 11.94 -3.58
N TYR A 19 -20.11 11.00 -4.40
CA TYR A 19 -19.14 9.99 -3.96
C TYR A 19 -17.71 10.56 -3.79
N SER A 20 -17.35 11.59 -4.58
CA SER A 20 -16.01 12.22 -4.51
C SER A 20 -15.77 13.05 -3.24
N GLY A 21 -16.82 13.51 -2.54
CA GLY A 21 -16.72 14.32 -1.33
C GLY A 21 -16.72 13.52 -0.02
N VAL A 22 -17.07 12.23 -0.07
CA VAL A 22 -17.18 11.34 1.10
C VAL A 22 -16.15 10.20 1.01
N MET A 23 -15.06 10.44 0.29
CA MET A 23 -13.93 9.53 0.31
C MET A 23 -13.25 9.74 1.67
N PRO A 24 -13.25 8.75 2.59
CA PRO A 24 -12.57 8.91 3.86
C PRO A 24 -11.11 9.24 3.57
N GLU A 25 -10.55 10.20 4.29
CA GLU A 25 -9.12 10.45 4.23
C GLU A 25 -8.42 9.11 4.44
N THR A 26 -7.89 8.56 3.34
CA THR A 26 -7.09 7.34 3.39
C THR A 26 -6.01 7.57 4.44
N ASP A 27 -5.67 6.55 5.22
CA ASP A 27 -4.63 6.69 6.27
C ASP A 27 -3.29 7.22 5.71
N LEU A 28 -3.09 7.14 4.39
CA LEU A 28 -2.00 7.76 3.62
C LEU A 28 -2.06 9.30 3.60
N ALA A 29 -3.25 9.88 3.38
CA ALA A 29 -3.46 11.33 3.36
C ALA A 29 -3.22 11.96 4.74
N LYS A 30 -3.66 11.28 5.82
CA LYS A 30 -3.38 11.69 7.21
C LYS A 30 -1.88 11.73 7.52
N ARG A 31 -1.09 10.89 6.85
CA ARG A 31 0.38 10.86 6.96
C ARG A 31 1.10 11.84 6.03
N LYS A 32 0.36 12.73 5.33
CA LYS A 32 0.87 13.67 4.30
C LYS A 32 1.59 12.97 3.14
N LEU A 33 1.34 11.69 2.92
CA LEU A 33 1.93 10.94 1.82
C LEU A 33 1.08 11.17 0.56
N LYS A 34 1.53 12.10 -0.29
CA LYS A 34 0.94 12.34 -1.62
C LYS A 34 1.66 11.47 -2.64
N GLY A 35 1.16 10.27 -2.92
CA GLY A 35 1.66 9.47 -4.05
C GLY A 35 1.54 7.96 -3.90
N LYS A 36 1.93 7.25 -4.96
CA LYS A 36 2.11 5.78 -4.96
C LYS A 36 3.28 5.41 -4.06
N VAL A 37 3.14 4.34 -3.27
CA VAL A 37 4.23 3.85 -2.40
C VAL A 37 5.23 3.09 -3.27
N LYS A 38 6.50 3.53 -3.29
CA LYS A 38 7.58 2.84 -4.01
C LYS A 38 8.11 1.64 -3.22
N SER A 39 8.27 1.81 -1.92
CA SER A 39 8.77 0.76 -1.03
C SER A 39 8.28 0.95 0.40
N MET A 40 8.10 -0.16 1.12
CA MET A 40 7.80 -0.20 2.55
C MET A 40 8.90 -0.99 3.26
N VAL A 41 9.28 -0.55 4.46
CA VAL A 41 10.22 -1.29 5.32
C VAL A 41 9.52 -1.58 6.65
N LYS A 42 9.46 -2.85 7.01
CA LYS A 42 8.99 -3.31 8.32
C LYS A 42 10.20 -3.78 9.13
N THR A 43 10.39 -3.19 10.31
CA THR A 43 11.47 -3.55 11.24
C THR A 43 10.88 -4.20 12.49
N GLU A 44 11.37 -5.38 12.83
CA GLU A 44 11.02 -6.11 14.04
C GLU A 44 12.26 -6.32 14.90
N TYR A 45 12.14 -6.05 16.19
CA TYR A 45 13.20 -6.26 17.18
C TYR A 45 12.79 -7.39 18.11
N GLY A 46 13.57 -8.46 18.12
CA GLY A 46 13.46 -9.50 19.13
C GLY A 46 14.31 -9.13 20.34
N TYR A 47 13.76 -9.21 21.54
CA TYR A 47 14.48 -8.91 22.78
C TYR A 47 14.66 -10.18 23.61
N GLU A 48 15.77 -10.24 24.34
CA GLU A 48 15.98 -11.21 25.40
C GLU A 48 15.23 -10.82 26.68
N LYS A 49 15.12 -11.75 27.63
CA LYS A 49 14.61 -11.46 28.98
C LYS A 49 15.42 -10.38 29.71
N SER A 50 16.67 -10.18 29.31
CA SER A 50 17.57 -9.14 29.83
C SER A 50 17.26 -7.72 29.29
N GLY A 51 16.35 -7.59 28.32
CA GLY A 51 16.06 -6.33 27.63
C GLY A 51 17.03 -5.98 26.50
N LYS A 52 18.07 -6.80 26.27
CA LYS A 52 18.98 -6.63 25.13
C LYS A 52 18.33 -7.09 23.83
N ILE A 53 18.67 -6.44 22.72
CA ILE A 53 18.24 -6.87 21.38
C ILE A 53 18.93 -8.20 21.07
N LYS A 54 18.11 -9.22 20.79
CA LYS A 54 18.53 -10.55 20.36
C LYS A 54 18.71 -10.62 18.85
N PHE A 55 17.77 -10.05 18.10
CA PHE A 55 17.82 -9.98 16.65
C PHE A 55 17.03 -8.78 16.12
N THR A 56 17.41 -8.30 14.95
CA THR A 56 16.67 -7.32 14.15
C THR A 56 16.27 -7.96 12.82
N SER A 57 14.97 -8.07 12.57
CA SER A 57 14.43 -8.55 11.31
C SER A 57 13.86 -7.38 10.51
N LEU A 58 14.24 -7.29 9.25
CA LEU A 58 13.82 -6.26 8.30
C LEU A 58 13.17 -6.95 7.12
N VAL A 59 11.97 -6.50 6.76
CA VAL A 59 11.30 -6.90 5.52
C VAL A 59 11.12 -5.64 4.69
N LYS A 60 11.76 -5.61 3.52
CA LYS A 60 11.60 -4.55 2.55
C LYS A 60 10.70 -5.05 1.43
N THR A 61 9.59 -4.36 1.22
CA THR A 61 8.62 -4.64 0.16
C THR A 61 8.71 -3.52 -0.88
N GLU A 62 8.95 -3.87 -2.13
CA GLU A 62 9.02 -2.95 -3.27
C GLU A 62 7.79 -3.15 -4.15
N PHE A 63 7.18 -2.05 -4.58
CA PHE A 63 5.94 -2.06 -5.36
C PHE A 63 6.18 -1.54 -6.77
N ASN A 64 5.51 -2.14 -7.75
CA ASN A 64 5.51 -1.67 -9.13
C ASN A 64 4.64 -0.41 -9.29
N GLU A 65 4.63 0.15 -10.51
CA GLU A 65 3.86 1.36 -10.80
C GLU A 65 2.34 1.21 -10.62
N ASN A 66 1.84 -0.01 -10.67
CA ASN A 66 0.42 -0.32 -10.46
C ASN A 66 0.08 -0.56 -8.98
N GLY A 67 1.08 -0.57 -8.09
CA GLY A 67 0.91 -0.79 -6.65
C GLY A 67 0.95 -2.25 -6.21
N TYR A 68 1.29 -3.19 -7.10
CA TYR A 68 1.51 -4.59 -6.74
C TYR A 68 2.91 -4.81 -6.19
N VAL A 69 3.06 -5.78 -5.30
CA VAL A 69 4.37 -6.15 -4.73
C VAL A 69 5.23 -6.84 -5.78
N GLU A 70 6.30 -6.19 -6.21
CA GLU A 70 7.24 -6.74 -7.20
C GLU A 70 8.35 -7.56 -6.53
N ARG A 71 8.81 -7.11 -5.35
CA ARG A 71 9.90 -7.76 -4.64
C ARG A 71 9.75 -7.63 -3.13
N GLU A 72 10.08 -8.69 -2.42
CA GLU A 72 10.27 -8.68 -0.98
C GLU A 72 11.66 -9.19 -0.64
N SER A 73 12.41 -8.43 0.16
CA SER A 73 13.68 -8.87 0.72
C SER A 73 13.63 -8.95 2.24
N PHE A 74 14.20 -10.02 2.77
CA PHE A 74 14.20 -10.34 4.18
C PHE A 74 15.64 -10.34 4.69
N THR A 75 15.91 -9.43 5.60
CA THR A 75 17.21 -9.26 6.23
C THR A 75 17.08 -9.57 7.71
N ARG A 76 18.01 -10.33 8.27
CA ARG A 76 18.14 -10.55 9.71
C ARG A 76 19.55 -10.17 10.14
N ASP A 77 19.66 -9.29 11.12
CA ASP A 77 20.93 -8.84 11.69
C ASP A 77 21.92 -8.31 10.63
N GLY A 78 21.38 -7.64 9.61
CA GLY A 78 22.15 -7.11 8.47
C GLY A 78 22.44 -8.11 7.34
N VAL A 79 22.07 -9.38 7.51
CA VAL A 79 22.25 -10.43 6.49
C VAL A 79 20.95 -10.70 5.77
N GLU A 80 20.94 -10.48 4.45
CA GLU A 80 19.82 -10.85 3.59
C GLU A 80 19.80 -12.38 3.41
N TYR A 81 18.69 -13.01 3.78
CA TYR A 81 18.58 -14.47 3.76
C TYR A 81 17.47 -14.98 2.82
N LYS A 82 16.58 -14.09 2.38
CA LYS A 82 15.51 -14.45 1.45
C LYS A 82 15.15 -13.26 0.57
N ILE A 83 14.98 -13.55 -0.71
CA ILE A 83 14.39 -12.63 -1.68
C ILE A 83 13.26 -13.37 -2.37
N VAL A 84 12.10 -12.72 -2.49
CA VAL A 84 10.96 -13.19 -3.27
C VAL A 84 10.70 -12.16 -4.35
N GLN A 85 10.66 -12.60 -5.60
CA GLN A 85 10.28 -11.75 -6.75
C GLN A 85 8.98 -12.30 -7.31
N TYR A 86 8.03 -11.39 -7.55
CA TYR A 86 6.74 -11.73 -8.13
C TYR A 86 6.73 -11.31 -9.59
N GLN A 87 6.33 -12.24 -10.45
CA GLN A 87 6.10 -11.99 -11.87
C GLN A 87 4.60 -11.81 -12.08
N PHE A 88 4.24 -10.93 -13.00
CA PHE A 88 2.85 -10.63 -13.36
C PHE A 88 2.68 -10.95 -14.84
N ASP A 89 1.59 -11.64 -15.17
CA ASP A 89 1.20 -11.97 -16.55
C ASP A 89 0.59 -10.76 -17.29
#